data_AF-A0A366HXL6-F1
#
_entry.id   AF-A0A366HXL6-F1
#
_cell.length_a   1.000
_cell.length_b   1.000
_cell.length_c   1.000
_cell.angle_alpha   90.00
_cell.angle_beta   90.00
_cell.angle_gamma   90.00
#
_symmetry.space_group_name_H-M   'P 1'
#
loop_
_entity.id
_entity.type
_entity.pdbx_description
1 polymer ?
#
loop_
_entity_poly.entity_id
_entity_poly.type
_entity_poly.pdbx_seq_one_letter_code
_entity_poly.pdbx_strand_id
1 'polypeptide(L)'
;MKIYHIISPVLFPSARPPRTDGMTTPAQTMECYHRCPQCDALFMLPTVKRNQTANCPRCDAKVSSGRDWPISRLTAMAVAMLVLMPFAFTEPLISIRLLGVSINATLFEGIWQITRQGNPVTASMVAFCTVGVPLTLVFSLLYLFFAPRIGMNLRPILLMLDKLKEWMMLDIYLVGMAVAAIKVREFADVQPGHGLIAFLALMTLSVLTLIHLNTDQLWQRFYPRLRPIILPARYRVCLSCHLTSSPDNQGRCPRCHVPLRLRRRHSLQKSWAALIASVIFLVPANLLPISIIYVNGARTEDTIFSGILSLASGNIPVAIVVFIASILVPFTKVIVLLGLLLSIHFRVTLGIMTRMRMLRMITWIGRWSMLDLFVIALTMSLVNRDQLLAFTMGPAAFYFGAAVILTILAVEWLDSRLMWDNDARQ
;
A
#
# COMPACT_ATOMS: atom_id res chain seq x y z
N MET A 1 10.92 -18.55 16.83
CA MET A 1 12.29 -19.10 16.82
C MET A 1 13.04 -18.48 15.64
N LYS A 2 13.86 -17.45 15.89
CA LYS A 2 14.74 -16.84 14.88
C LYS A 2 15.97 -17.74 14.77
N ILE A 3 16.13 -18.48 13.69
CA ILE A 3 17.35 -19.25 13.45
C ILE A 3 18.32 -18.30 12.75
N TYR A 4 19.33 -17.84 13.49
CA TYR A 4 20.48 -17.13 12.95
C TYR A 4 21.49 -18.17 12.50
N HIS A 5 21.58 -18.44 11.19
CA HIS A 5 22.86 -18.88 10.62
C HIS A 5 23.50 -17.65 9.99
N ILE A 6 24.28 -16.95 10.81
CA ILE A 6 25.28 -16.00 10.35
C ILE A 6 26.41 -16.87 9.79
N ILE A 7 26.51 -16.96 8.47
CA ILE A 7 27.77 -17.35 7.84
C ILE A 7 28.42 -16.03 7.44
N SER A 8 29.45 -15.66 8.20
CA SER A 8 30.42 -14.59 7.94
C SER A 8 30.97 -14.68 6.49
N PRO A 9 31.56 -13.62 5.93
CA PRO A 9 31.91 -13.58 4.51
C PRO A 9 32.93 -14.67 4.21
N VAL A 10 32.53 -15.67 3.41
CA VAL A 10 33.45 -16.72 2.97
C VAL A 10 34.42 -16.06 1.99
N LEU A 11 35.67 -15.93 2.45
CA LEU A 11 36.84 -15.73 1.62
C LEU A 11 36.83 -16.81 0.52
N PHE A 12 36.85 -16.41 -0.74
CA PHE A 12 36.82 -17.30 -1.90
C PHE A 12 37.84 -18.45 -1.76
N PRO A 13 37.43 -19.74 -1.85
CA PRO A 13 38.38 -20.79 -2.15
C PRO A 13 38.76 -20.69 -3.63
N SER A 14 40.07 -20.77 -3.87
CA SER A 14 40.71 -20.71 -5.17
C SER A 14 40.27 -21.86 -6.09
N ALA A 15 40.46 -21.62 -7.39
CA ALA A 15 40.02 -22.44 -8.50
C ALA A 15 40.60 -23.87 -8.52
N ARG A 16 39.73 -24.88 -8.56
CA ARG A 16 39.77 -26.08 -9.44
C ARG A 16 38.56 -26.98 -9.13
N PRO A 17 37.84 -27.52 -10.12
CA PRO A 17 36.88 -28.60 -9.87
C PRO A 17 37.64 -29.91 -9.58
N PRO A 18 37.33 -30.66 -8.50
CA PRO A 18 37.81 -32.02 -8.37
C PRO A 18 37.04 -32.94 -9.34
N ARG A 19 37.80 -33.82 -10.01
CA ARG A 19 37.29 -34.88 -10.89
C ARG A 19 36.29 -35.76 -10.14
N THR A 20 35.20 -36.10 -10.81
CA THR A 20 34.18 -37.05 -10.36
C THR A 20 34.68 -38.47 -10.55
N ASP A 21 34.95 -39.17 -9.45
CA ASP A 21 34.86 -40.63 -9.39
C ASP A 21 33.68 -40.99 -8.48
N GLY A 22 32.86 -41.94 -8.94
CA GLY A 22 31.54 -42.23 -8.40
C GLY A 22 31.56 -42.78 -6.97
N MET A 23 30.65 -42.27 -6.14
CA MET A 23 30.08 -43.01 -5.01
C MET A 23 28.77 -42.32 -4.58
N THR A 24 27.73 -43.12 -4.38
CA THR A 24 26.40 -42.74 -3.88
C THR A 24 26.46 -41.88 -2.61
N THR A 25 25.83 -40.70 -2.62
CA THR A 25 25.64 -39.84 -1.44
C THR A 25 24.16 -39.46 -1.25
N PRO A 26 23.66 -39.37 -0.01
CA PRO A 26 22.25 -39.19 0.31
C PRO A 26 21.78 -37.77 -0.05
N ALA A 27 20.50 -37.65 -0.44
CA ALA A 27 19.73 -36.43 -0.71
C ALA A 27 20.46 -35.11 -0.41
N GLN A 28 21.21 -34.61 -1.41
CA GLN A 28 21.88 -33.31 -1.35
C GLN A 28 20.83 -32.22 -1.11
N THR A 29 20.83 -31.64 0.09
CA THR A 29 20.12 -30.40 0.42
C THR A 29 20.57 -29.33 -0.56
N MET A 30 19.76 -29.05 -1.59
CA MET A 30 20.02 -28.00 -2.59
C MET A 30 20.19 -26.65 -1.88
N GLU A 31 21.43 -26.17 -1.79
CA GLU A 31 21.78 -24.88 -1.21
C GLU A 31 21.16 -23.75 -2.04
N CYS A 32 20.12 -23.13 -1.49
CA CYS A 32 19.29 -22.16 -2.20
C CYS A 32 19.75 -20.72 -1.93
N TYR A 33 20.72 -20.22 -2.72
CA TYR A 33 21.13 -18.81 -2.65
C TYR A 33 19.98 -17.83 -2.98
N HIS A 34 19.83 -16.80 -2.17
CA HIS A 34 18.79 -15.78 -2.28
C HIS A 34 19.37 -14.39 -2.02
N ARG A 35 18.95 -13.39 -2.82
CA ARG A 35 19.30 -11.98 -2.62
C ARG A 35 18.14 -11.22 -2.00
N CYS A 36 18.43 -10.43 -0.97
CA CYS A 36 17.42 -9.60 -0.33
C CYS A 36 16.91 -8.49 -1.28
N PRO A 37 15.58 -8.33 -1.47
CA PRO A 37 15.03 -7.23 -2.25
C PRO A 37 15.39 -5.84 -1.69
N GLN A 38 15.58 -5.71 -0.38
CA GLN A 38 15.80 -4.42 0.28
C GLN A 38 17.28 -3.98 0.35
N CYS A 39 18.20 -4.89 0.69
CA CYS A 39 19.62 -4.56 0.91
C CYS A 39 20.59 -5.27 -0.04
N ASP A 40 20.08 -6.06 -0.99
CA ASP A 40 20.85 -6.82 -1.99
C ASP A 40 21.86 -7.84 -1.42
N ALA A 41 21.81 -8.10 -0.11
CA ALA A 41 22.67 -9.11 0.52
C ALA A 41 22.34 -10.51 -0.01
N LEU A 42 23.39 -11.25 -0.41
CA LEU A 42 23.32 -12.63 -0.83
C LEU A 42 23.49 -13.54 0.40
N PHE A 43 22.56 -14.46 0.60
CA PHE A 43 22.61 -15.44 1.69
C PHE A 43 21.92 -16.74 1.27
N MET A 44 22.15 -17.82 2.00
CA MET A 44 21.48 -19.09 1.77
C MET A 44 20.11 -19.09 2.46
N LEU A 45 19.06 -19.38 1.71
CA LEU A 45 17.70 -19.47 2.22
C LEU A 45 17.39 -20.93 2.60
N PRO A 46 17.21 -21.25 3.89
CA PRO A 46 16.79 -22.59 4.29
C PRO A 46 15.33 -22.86 3.87
N THR A 47 14.95 -24.13 3.80
CA THR A 47 13.56 -24.52 3.53
C THR A 47 12.66 -24.07 4.69
N VAL A 48 11.71 -23.18 4.40
CA VAL A 48 10.81 -22.59 5.40
C VAL A 48 9.59 -23.50 5.61
N LYS A 49 9.33 -23.97 6.83
CA LYS A 49 8.12 -24.72 7.19
C LYS A 49 6.88 -23.81 7.26
N ARG A 50 5.66 -24.37 7.19
CA ARG A 50 4.36 -23.64 7.11
C ARG A 50 4.15 -22.52 8.17
N ASN A 51 4.77 -22.60 9.35
CA ASN A 51 4.63 -21.58 10.40
C ASN A 51 5.90 -20.75 10.65
N GLN A 52 6.91 -20.89 9.79
CA GLN A 52 8.18 -20.17 9.94
C GLN A 52 8.25 -18.99 8.97
N THR A 53 9.04 -17.99 9.35
CA THR A 53 9.36 -16.83 8.51
C THR A 53 10.87 -16.68 8.43
N ALA A 54 11.39 -16.49 7.23
CA ALA A 54 12.80 -16.22 7.00
C ALA A 54 13.02 -14.70 6.87
N ASN A 55 13.94 -14.18 7.68
CA ASN A 55 14.35 -12.78 7.64
C ASN A 55 15.78 -12.66 7.10
N CYS A 56 16.07 -11.54 6.45
CA CYS A 56 17.42 -11.24 5.96
C CYS A 56 18.37 -10.96 7.14
N PRO A 57 19.56 -11.57 7.19
CA PRO A 57 20.51 -11.37 8.30
C PRO A 57 21.09 -9.95 8.35
N ARG A 58 21.14 -9.23 7.22
CA ARG A 58 21.72 -7.88 7.15
C ARG A 58 20.74 -6.78 7.54
N CYS A 59 19.49 -6.85 7.08
CA CYS A 59 18.52 -5.76 7.26
C CYS A 59 17.27 -6.17 8.03
N ASP A 60 17.12 -7.44 8.42
CA ASP A 60 15.90 -7.99 9.04
C ASP A 60 14.63 -7.81 8.20
N ALA A 61 14.77 -7.73 6.88
CA ALA A 61 13.62 -7.74 5.97
C ALA A 61 13.00 -9.14 5.92
N LYS A 62 11.68 -9.24 5.99
CA LYS A 62 10.96 -10.49 5.77
C LYS A 62 11.13 -10.91 4.30
N VAL A 63 11.75 -12.07 4.08
CA VAL A 63 12.10 -12.57 2.74
C VAL A 63 11.16 -13.67 2.28
N SER A 64 10.79 -14.57 3.19
CA SER A 64 9.88 -15.66 2.87
C SER A 64 9.02 -16.00 4.08
N SER A 65 7.79 -16.41 3.83
CA SER A 65 6.79 -16.78 4.83
C SER A 65 6.25 -18.14 4.43
N GLY A 66 6.24 -19.10 5.35
CA GLY A 66 5.56 -20.38 5.12
C GLY A 66 4.04 -20.32 5.30
N ARG A 67 3.53 -19.21 5.85
CA ARG A 67 2.09 -19.02 6.10
C ARG A 67 1.36 -18.64 4.81
N ASP A 68 0.82 -19.62 4.10
CA ASP A 68 -0.15 -19.48 3.02
C ASP A 68 -1.44 -20.26 3.26
N TRP A 69 -2.51 -19.73 2.69
CA TRP A 69 -3.72 -20.51 2.46
C TRP A 69 -3.70 -21.15 1.08
N PRO A 70 -4.31 -22.34 0.93
CA PRO A 70 -4.51 -22.92 -0.38
C PRO A 70 -5.40 -22.00 -1.23
N ILE A 71 -5.19 -22.00 -2.54
CA ILE A 71 -5.94 -21.18 -3.50
C ILE A 71 -7.47 -21.38 -3.37
N SER A 72 -7.93 -22.57 -2.98
CA SER A 72 -9.34 -22.85 -2.73
C SER A 72 -9.94 -22.02 -1.58
N ARG A 73 -9.20 -21.79 -0.49
CA ARG A 73 -9.66 -20.93 0.60
C ARG A 73 -9.64 -19.46 0.19
N LEU A 74 -8.57 -19.02 -0.48
CA LEU A 74 -8.49 -17.64 -0.98
C LEU A 74 -9.63 -17.31 -1.95
N THR A 75 -10.03 -18.27 -2.78
CA THR A 75 -11.15 -18.12 -3.72
C THR A 75 -12.51 -18.20 -3.04
N ALA A 76 -12.68 -19.05 -2.02
CA ALA A 76 -13.88 -19.03 -1.19
C ALA A 76 -14.07 -17.66 -0.51
N MET A 77 -13.00 -17.07 0.04
CA MET A 77 -13.04 -15.70 0.57
C MET A 77 -13.38 -14.69 -0.52
N ALA A 78 -12.81 -14.82 -1.72
CA ALA A 78 -13.10 -13.95 -2.85
C ALA A 78 -14.57 -14.00 -3.28
N VAL A 79 -15.18 -15.19 -3.35
CA VAL A 79 -16.60 -15.36 -3.64
C VAL A 79 -17.46 -14.75 -2.53
N ALA A 80 -17.13 -14.98 -1.26
CA ALA A 80 -17.86 -14.37 -0.14
C ALA A 80 -17.79 -12.83 -0.19
N MET A 81 -16.61 -12.27 -0.47
CA MET A 81 -16.45 -10.83 -0.67
C MET A 81 -17.27 -10.31 -1.86
N LEU A 82 -17.31 -11.05 -2.98
CA LEU A 82 -18.10 -10.68 -4.15
C LEU A 82 -19.60 -10.60 -3.84
N VAL A 83 -20.11 -11.54 -3.03
CA VAL A 83 -21.52 -11.57 -2.62
C VAL A 83 -21.84 -10.45 -1.63
N LEU A 84 -20.92 -10.11 -0.73
CA LEU A 84 -21.11 -9.04 0.27
C LEU A 84 -20.98 -7.62 -0.32
N MET A 85 -20.20 -7.45 -1.39
CA MET A 85 -19.91 -6.13 -1.98
C MET A 85 -21.14 -5.33 -2.39
N PRO A 86 -22.14 -5.89 -3.12
CA PRO A 86 -23.36 -5.16 -3.44
C PRO A 86 -24.03 -4.59 -2.19
N PHE A 87 -24.29 -5.43 -1.18
CA PHE A 87 -24.90 -4.99 0.08
C PHE A 87 -24.04 -3.95 0.81
N ALA A 88 -22.73 -4.15 0.89
CA ALA A 88 -21.83 -3.23 1.58
C ALA A 88 -21.73 -1.84 0.90
N PHE A 89 -21.98 -1.75 -0.41
CA PHE A 89 -21.83 -0.52 -1.17
C PHE A 89 -23.15 0.22 -1.44
N THR A 90 -24.27 -0.51 -1.54
CA THR A 90 -25.59 0.06 -1.87
C THR A 90 -26.47 0.30 -0.65
N GLU A 91 -26.31 -0.46 0.44
CA GLU A 91 -27.07 -0.22 1.67
C GLU A 91 -26.51 0.98 2.44
N PRO A 92 -27.34 1.67 3.25
CA PRO A 92 -26.88 2.79 4.06
C PRO A 92 -25.82 2.35 5.07
N LEU A 93 -24.65 2.98 5.01
CA LEU A 93 -23.58 2.79 6.00
C LEU A 93 -23.86 3.64 7.25
N ILE A 94 -24.31 4.87 7.03
CA ILE A 94 -24.68 5.82 8.07
C ILE A 94 -26.02 6.43 7.70
N SER A 95 -26.91 6.52 8.69
CA SER A 95 -28.15 7.29 8.60
C SER A 95 -28.06 8.49 9.53
N ILE A 96 -28.48 9.65 9.06
CA ILE A 96 -28.49 10.90 9.82
C ILE A 96 -29.93 11.35 9.98
N ARG A 97 -30.32 11.80 11.18
CA ARG A 97 -31.61 12.46 11.38
C ARG A 97 -31.39 13.96 11.52
N LEU A 98 -31.89 14.71 10.53
CA LEU A 98 -31.85 16.17 10.51
C LEU A 98 -33.28 16.70 10.43
N LEU A 99 -33.70 17.52 11.39
CA LEU A 99 -35.02 18.17 11.41
C LEU A 99 -36.21 17.19 11.23
N GLY A 100 -36.10 15.98 11.80
CA GLY A 100 -37.15 14.95 11.74
C GLY A 100 -37.12 14.06 10.49
N VAL A 101 -36.26 14.35 9.50
CA VAL A 101 -36.08 13.52 8.31
C VAL A 101 -34.83 12.67 8.45
N SER A 102 -34.95 11.36 8.19
CA SER A 102 -33.82 10.44 8.12
C SER A 102 -33.20 10.44 6.72
N ILE A 103 -31.91 10.72 6.64
CA ILE A 103 -31.10 10.73 5.43
C ILE A 103 -30.18 9.51 5.49
N ASN A 104 -30.25 8.67 4.45
CA ASN A 104 -29.44 7.47 4.32
C ASN A 104 -28.26 7.78 3.40
N ALA A 105 -27.03 7.55 3.88
CA ALA A 105 -25.83 7.74 3.09
C ALA A 105 -25.20 6.39 2.73
N THR A 106 -25.06 6.15 1.42
CA THR A 106 -24.41 4.96 0.86
C THR A 106 -23.04 5.32 0.29
N LEU A 107 -22.17 4.33 0.12
CA LEU A 107 -20.82 4.57 -0.42
C LEU A 107 -20.87 5.05 -1.87
N PHE A 108 -21.71 4.42 -2.71
CA PHE A 108 -21.87 4.81 -4.12
C PHE A 108 -22.45 6.20 -4.27
N GLU A 109 -23.45 6.53 -3.45
CA GLU A 109 -24.07 7.84 -3.47
C GLU A 109 -23.08 8.95 -3.09
N GLY A 110 -22.22 8.71 -2.10
CA GLY A 110 -21.18 9.66 -1.74
C GLY A 110 -20.20 9.91 -2.89
N ILE A 111 -19.76 8.86 -3.58
CA ILE A 111 -18.91 8.99 -4.78
C ILE A 111 -19.61 9.81 -5.86
N TRP A 112 -20.87 9.47 -6.15
CA TRP A 112 -21.68 10.14 -7.18
C TRP A 112 -21.87 11.63 -6.87
N GLN A 113 -22.10 11.94 -5.61
CA GLN A 113 -22.31 13.28 -5.12
C GLN A 113 -21.03 14.14 -5.20
N ILE A 114 -19.85 13.55 -4.90
CA ILE A 114 -18.56 14.25 -5.10
C ILE A 114 -18.37 14.62 -6.57
N THR A 115 -18.68 13.69 -7.48
CA THR A 115 -18.57 13.93 -8.93
C THR A 115 -19.47 15.06 -9.40
N ARG A 116 -20.74 15.10 -8.95
CA ARG A 116 -21.71 16.14 -9.35
C ARG A 116 -21.30 17.54 -8.91
N GLN A 117 -20.56 17.67 -7.81
CA GLN A 117 -20.16 18.97 -7.26
C GLN A 117 -18.84 19.51 -7.84
N GLY A 118 -18.35 18.94 -8.95
CA GLY A 118 -17.27 19.53 -9.73
C GLY A 118 -15.86 19.03 -9.42
N ASN A 119 -15.71 18.02 -8.55
CA ASN A 119 -14.40 17.40 -8.26
C ASN A 119 -14.33 15.91 -8.67
N PRO A 120 -14.40 15.59 -9.98
CA PRO A 120 -14.41 14.20 -10.45
C PRO A 120 -13.10 13.45 -10.15
N VAL A 121 -11.97 14.15 -10.03
CA VAL A 121 -10.67 13.53 -9.76
C VAL A 121 -10.63 12.93 -8.35
N THR A 122 -11.05 13.68 -7.34
CA THR A 122 -11.07 13.18 -5.95
C THR A 122 -12.08 12.05 -5.79
N ALA A 123 -13.26 12.16 -6.42
CA ALA A 123 -14.24 11.08 -6.47
C ALA A 123 -13.64 9.79 -7.08
N SER A 124 -12.90 9.92 -8.19
CA SER A 124 -12.24 8.80 -8.85
C SER A 124 -11.18 8.16 -7.96
N MET A 125 -10.44 8.94 -7.17
CA MET A 125 -9.45 8.43 -6.22
C MET A 125 -10.11 7.63 -5.09
N VAL A 126 -11.21 8.13 -4.52
CA VAL A 126 -11.99 7.40 -3.51
C VAL A 126 -12.52 6.10 -4.13
N ALA A 127 -13.21 6.20 -5.26
CA ALA A 127 -13.82 5.07 -5.95
C ALA A 127 -12.80 3.99 -6.32
N PHE A 128 -11.61 4.39 -6.78
CA PHE A 128 -10.52 3.46 -7.08
C PHE A 128 -10.11 2.68 -5.83
N CYS A 129 -9.92 3.34 -4.68
CA CYS A 129 -9.42 2.68 -3.47
C CYS A 129 -10.50 1.84 -2.76
N THR A 130 -11.76 2.27 -2.78
CA THR A 130 -12.85 1.64 -2.02
C THR A 130 -13.64 0.61 -2.84
N VAL A 131 -13.76 0.80 -4.16
CA VAL A 131 -14.54 -0.09 -5.03
C VAL A 131 -13.64 -0.79 -6.05
N GLY A 132 -12.79 -0.03 -6.76
CA GLY A 132 -11.93 -0.55 -7.83
C GLY A 132 -10.93 -1.61 -7.36
N VAL A 133 -10.15 -1.31 -6.32
CA VAL A 133 -9.13 -2.22 -5.78
C VAL A 133 -9.74 -3.49 -5.19
N PRO A 134 -10.83 -3.44 -4.38
CA PRO A 134 -11.49 -4.66 -3.91
C PRO A 134 -12.06 -5.53 -5.03
N LEU A 135 -12.76 -4.94 -6.00
CA LEU A 135 -13.27 -5.70 -7.14
C LEU A 135 -12.13 -6.35 -7.92
N THR A 136 -11.10 -5.59 -8.27
CA THR A 136 -9.96 -6.13 -9.02
C THR A 136 -9.20 -7.22 -8.26
N LEU A 137 -9.10 -7.14 -6.93
CA LEU A 137 -8.53 -8.20 -6.10
C LEU A 137 -9.37 -9.47 -6.13
N VAL A 138 -10.69 -9.36 -5.96
CA VAL A 138 -11.61 -10.50 -6.02
C VAL A 138 -11.56 -11.18 -7.39
N PHE A 139 -11.66 -10.41 -8.48
CA PHE A 139 -11.54 -10.94 -9.83
C PHE A 139 -10.16 -11.56 -10.10
N SER A 140 -9.09 -10.98 -9.57
CA SER A 140 -7.74 -11.55 -9.67
C SER A 140 -7.63 -12.93 -9.01
N LEU A 141 -8.22 -13.10 -7.82
CA LEU A 141 -8.22 -14.38 -7.11
C LEU A 141 -9.07 -15.43 -7.83
N LEU A 142 -10.25 -15.05 -8.34
CA LEU A 142 -11.09 -15.93 -9.16
C LEU A 142 -10.35 -16.35 -10.44
N TYR A 143 -9.68 -15.40 -11.10
CA TYR A 143 -8.87 -15.71 -12.28
C TYR A 143 -7.75 -16.70 -11.95
N LEU A 144 -7.01 -16.54 -10.85
CA LEU A 144 -5.96 -17.49 -10.45
C LEU A 144 -6.49 -18.92 -10.20
N PHE A 145 -7.79 -19.07 -9.94
CA PHE A 145 -8.44 -20.38 -9.80
C PHE A 145 -8.90 -20.96 -11.14
N PHE A 146 -9.45 -20.14 -12.03
CA PHE A 146 -9.96 -20.60 -13.33
C PHE A 146 -8.86 -20.74 -14.40
N ALA A 147 -7.92 -19.80 -14.46
CA ALA A 147 -6.89 -19.72 -15.50
C ALA A 147 -6.01 -20.98 -15.64
N PRO A 148 -5.58 -21.67 -14.56
CA PRO A 148 -4.82 -22.91 -14.70
C PRO A 148 -5.58 -24.02 -15.41
N ARG A 149 -6.93 -24.04 -15.33
CA ARG A 149 -7.77 -25.04 -15.98
C ARG A 149 -7.90 -24.79 -17.49
N ILE A 150 -7.77 -23.54 -17.90
CA ILE A 150 -7.93 -23.09 -19.29
C ILE A 150 -6.57 -22.94 -20.00
N GLY A 151 -5.45 -22.97 -19.25
CA GLY A 151 -4.10 -22.78 -19.78
C GLY A 151 -3.74 -21.32 -20.07
N MET A 152 -4.40 -20.36 -19.41
CA MET A 152 -4.15 -18.93 -19.62
C MET A 152 -2.90 -18.43 -18.88
N ASN A 153 -2.35 -17.29 -19.32
CA ASN A 153 -1.16 -16.68 -18.72
C ASN A 153 -1.46 -16.00 -17.36
N LEU A 154 -0.90 -16.53 -16.27
CA LEU A 154 -1.12 -16.02 -14.90
C LEU A 154 -0.16 -14.89 -14.49
N ARG A 155 0.92 -14.68 -15.25
CA ARG A 155 1.96 -13.68 -14.96
C ARG A 155 1.43 -12.25 -14.70
N PRO A 156 0.56 -11.64 -15.55
CA PRO A 156 0.15 -10.26 -15.34
C PRO A 156 -0.61 -10.07 -14.02
N ILE A 157 -1.43 -11.04 -13.64
CA ILE A 157 -2.23 -10.97 -12.41
C ILE A 157 -1.36 -11.17 -11.18
N LEU A 158 -0.38 -12.08 -11.23
CA LEU A 158 0.59 -12.21 -10.15
C LEU A 158 1.45 -10.95 -9.95
N LEU A 159 1.73 -10.19 -11.03
CA LEU A 159 2.41 -8.88 -10.94
C LEU A 159 1.49 -7.79 -10.37
N MET A 160 0.21 -7.79 -10.77
CA MET A 160 -0.78 -6.82 -10.29
C MET A 160 -1.13 -7.00 -8.81
N LEU A 161 -1.16 -8.25 -8.33
CA LEU A 161 -1.58 -8.62 -6.98
C LEU A 161 -0.75 -7.95 -5.87
N ASP A 162 0.57 -7.82 -6.08
CA ASP A 162 1.47 -7.18 -5.13
C ASP A 162 1.15 -5.68 -4.99
N LYS A 163 0.73 -5.05 -6.09
CA LYS A 163 0.26 -3.66 -6.10
C LYS A 163 -1.12 -3.51 -5.49
N LEU A 164 -2.08 -4.39 -5.79
CA LEU A 164 -3.41 -4.32 -5.19
C LEU A 164 -3.38 -4.40 -3.66
N LYS A 165 -2.45 -5.17 -3.09
CA LYS A 165 -2.28 -5.29 -1.63
C LYS A 165 -1.94 -3.96 -0.95
N GLU A 166 -1.16 -3.09 -1.60
CA GLU A 166 -0.76 -1.79 -1.06
C GLU A 166 -1.91 -0.77 -1.10
N TRP A 167 -2.79 -0.90 -2.09
CA TRP A 167 -3.87 0.05 -2.38
C TRP A 167 -5.24 -0.34 -1.78
N MET A 168 -5.36 -1.51 -1.15
CA MET A 168 -6.59 -1.94 -0.49
C MET A 168 -6.73 -1.26 0.87
N MET A 169 -7.64 -0.27 0.93
CA MET A 169 -7.76 0.66 2.07
C MET A 169 -9.14 0.65 2.73
N LEU A 170 -9.87 -0.46 2.69
CA LEU A 170 -11.21 -0.58 3.30
C LEU A 170 -11.18 -0.33 4.82
N ASP A 171 -10.10 -0.74 5.49
CA ASP A 171 -9.90 -0.49 6.92
C ASP A 171 -9.70 1.00 7.22
N ILE A 172 -8.93 1.70 6.39
CA ILE A 172 -8.70 3.14 6.53
C ILE A 172 -9.99 3.92 6.21
N TYR A 173 -10.78 3.46 5.24
CA TYR A 173 -12.10 4.03 4.96
C TYR A 173 -13.04 3.90 6.17
N LEU A 174 -13.06 2.76 6.86
CA LEU A 174 -13.84 2.59 8.10
C LEU A 174 -13.44 3.60 9.18
N VAL A 175 -12.14 3.81 9.37
CA VAL A 175 -11.64 4.82 10.32
C VAL A 175 -12.05 6.22 9.88
N GLY A 176 -11.93 6.55 8.59
CA GLY A 176 -12.39 7.83 8.04
C GLY A 176 -13.88 8.06 8.22
N MET A 177 -14.69 7.01 8.07
CA MET A 177 -16.13 7.04 8.33
C MET A 177 -16.46 7.33 9.79
N ALA A 178 -15.73 6.71 10.73
CA ALA A 178 -15.90 6.99 12.15
C ALA A 178 -15.57 8.46 12.49
N VAL A 179 -14.47 8.99 11.95
CA VAL A 179 -14.09 10.40 12.13
C VAL A 179 -15.13 11.34 11.51
N ALA A 180 -15.62 11.04 10.30
CA ALA A 180 -16.67 11.80 9.63
C ALA A 180 -17.98 11.79 10.44
N ALA A 181 -18.39 10.63 10.96
CA ALA A 181 -19.58 10.48 11.80
C ALA A 181 -19.50 11.36 13.06
N ILE A 182 -18.33 11.40 13.71
CA ILE A 182 -18.15 12.26 14.89
C ILE A 182 -18.24 13.74 14.52
N LYS A 183 -17.62 14.14 13.41
CA LYS A 183 -17.70 15.53 12.92
C LYS A 183 -19.13 15.95 12.60
N VAL A 184 -19.94 15.08 12.00
CA VAL A 184 -21.32 15.39 11.64
C VAL A 184 -22.25 15.37 12.85
N ARG A 185 -21.88 14.68 13.95
CA ARG A 185 -22.69 14.60 15.16
C ARG A 185 -22.94 15.95 15.84
N GLU A 186 -22.12 16.95 15.57
CA GLU A 186 -22.31 18.33 16.05
C GLU A 186 -23.51 19.00 15.37
N PHE A 187 -23.89 18.57 14.17
CA PHE A 187 -24.97 19.15 13.38
C PHE A 187 -26.24 18.27 13.33
N ALA A 188 -26.10 16.97 13.57
CA ALA A 188 -27.18 16.00 13.35
C ALA A 188 -27.05 14.73 14.20
N ASP A 189 -28.16 14.04 14.47
CA ASP A 189 -28.10 12.73 15.14
C ASP A 189 -27.64 11.65 14.15
N VAL A 190 -26.57 10.93 14.49
CA VAL A 190 -25.92 9.96 13.60
C VAL A 190 -26.17 8.55 14.12
N GLN A 191 -26.83 7.74 13.30
CA GLN A 191 -27.17 6.35 13.60
C GLN A 191 -26.47 5.41 12.61
N PRO A 192 -25.91 4.27 13.06
CA PRO A 192 -25.29 3.30 12.17
C PRO A 192 -26.35 2.65 11.28
N GLY A 193 -26.09 2.62 9.97
CA GLY A 193 -26.98 1.95 9.01
C GLY A 193 -26.75 0.44 8.96
N HIS A 194 -27.72 -0.31 8.46
CA HIS A 194 -27.64 -1.78 8.34
C HIS A 194 -26.48 -2.24 7.43
N GLY A 195 -26.13 -1.44 6.42
CA GLY A 195 -25.01 -1.70 5.51
C GLY A 195 -23.65 -1.74 6.22
N LEU A 196 -23.53 -1.13 7.40
CA LEU A 196 -22.31 -1.16 8.21
C LEU A 196 -21.87 -2.59 8.55
N ILE A 197 -22.82 -3.49 8.82
CA ILE A 197 -22.51 -4.87 9.17
C ILE A 197 -21.90 -5.60 7.97
N ALA A 198 -22.49 -5.42 6.78
CA ALA A 198 -21.97 -5.98 5.54
C ALA A 198 -20.57 -5.41 5.22
N PHE A 199 -20.36 -4.11 5.46
CA PHE A 199 -19.07 -3.46 5.28
C PHE A 199 -18.00 -3.98 6.26
N LEU A 200 -18.34 -4.17 7.54
CA LEU A 200 -17.44 -4.75 8.53
C LEU A 200 -17.07 -6.21 8.19
N ALA A 201 -18.03 -7.01 7.73
CA ALA A 201 -17.77 -8.36 7.24
C ALA A 201 -16.84 -8.35 6.01
N LEU A 202 -17.09 -7.45 5.05
CA LEU A 202 -16.25 -7.27 3.87
C LEU A 202 -14.81 -6.87 4.25
N MET A 203 -14.65 -5.91 5.16
CA MET A 203 -13.34 -5.44 5.63
C MET A 203 -12.56 -6.55 6.35
N THR A 204 -13.22 -7.29 7.24
CA THR A 204 -12.56 -8.39 7.97
C THR A 204 -12.11 -9.50 7.01
N LEU A 205 -12.96 -9.89 6.06
CA LEU A 205 -12.59 -10.86 5.01
C LEU A 205 -11.45 -10.35 4.12
N SER A 206 -11.45 -9.06 3.75
CA SER A 206 -10.39 -8.48 2.94
C SER A 206 -9.06 -8.47 3.69
N VAL A 207 -9.05 -8.06 4.97
CA VAL A 207 -7.85 -8.05 5.82
C VAL A 207 -7.32 -9.48 6.01
N LEU A 208 -8.19 -10.44 6.31
CA LEU A 208 -7.81 -11.85 6.46
C LEU A 208 -7.19 -12.42 5.18
N THR A 209 -7.78 -12.07 4.03
CA THR A 209 -7.26 -12.43 2.71
C THR A 209 -5.88 -11.83 2.50
N LEU A 210 -5.67 -10.52 2.71
CA LEU A 210 -4.38 -9.86 2.53
C LEU A 210 -3.26 -10.38 3.44
N ILE A 211 -3.59 -10.79 4.67
CA ILE A 211 -2.64 -11.38 5.63
C ILE A 211 -2.13 -12.74 5.12
N HIS A 212 -3.03 -13.57 4.57
CA HIS A 212 -2.72 -14.93 4.10
C HIS A 212 -2.35 -15.01 2.61
N LEU A 213 -2.51 -13.91 1.89
CA LEU A 213 -2.11 -13.77 0.50
C LEU A 213 -0.59 -13.60 0.41
N ASN A 214 0.09 -14.71 0.10
CA ASN A 214 1.54 -14.73 -0.12
C ASN A 214 1.85 -14.83 -1.62
N THR A 215 2.23 -13.69 -2.21
CA THR A 215 2.59 -13.56 -3.63
C THR A 215 3.78 -14.45 -3.99
N ASP A 216 4.78 -14.56 -3.13
CA ASP A 216 5.99 -15.37 -3.38
C ASP A 216 5.67 -16.85 -3.54
N GLN A 217 4.79 -17.38 -2.68
CA GLN A 217 4.35 -18.78 -2.74
C GLN A 217 3.45 -19.04 -3.95
N LEU A 218 2.55 -18.10 -4.29
CA LEU A 218 1.73 -18.21 -5.52
C LEU A 218 2.61 -18.31 -6.77
N TRP A 219 3.63 -17.45 -6.85
CA TRP A 219 4.60 -17.54 -7.94
C TRP A 219 5.35 -18.88 -7.93
N GLN A 220 5.70 -19.45 -6.76
CA GLN A 220 6.44 -20.72 -6.66
C GLN A 220 5.59 -21.90 -7.12
N ARG A 221 4.29 -21.83 -6.83
CA ARG A 221 3.31 -22.85 -7.22
C ARG A 221 3.03 -22.87 -8.73
N PHE A 222 2.80 -21.72 -9.35
CA PHE A 222 2.43 -21.65 -10.78
C PHE A 222 3.63 -21.66 -11.73
N TYR A 223 4.74 -21.05 -11.31
CA TYR A 223 5.96 -20.97 -12.12
C TYR A 223 7.17 -21.38 -11.26
N PRO A 224 7.28 -22.66 -10.88
CA PRO A 224 8.47 -23.19 -10.24
C PRO A 224 9.63 -23.08 -11.24
N ARG A 225 10.69 -22.38 -10.85
CA ARG A 225 11.96 -22.39 -11.59
C ARG A 225 13.00 -23.00 -10.67
N LEU A 226 13.61 -24.11 -11.09
CA LEU A 226 14.81 -24.63 -10.43
C LEU A 226 15.91 -23.57 -10.58
N ARG A 227 16.60 -23.30 -9.48
CA ARG A 227 17.72 -22.34 -9.44
C ARG A 227 18.92 -23.03 -10.10
N PRO A 228 19.39 -22.61 -11.28
CA PRO A 228 20.60 -23.19 -11.85
C PRO A 228 21.79 -22.80 -10.97
N ILE A 229 22.71 -23.73 -10.70
CA ILE A 229 23.95 -23.48 -9.95
C ILE A 229 24.90 -22.70 -10.88
N ILE A 230 24.75 -21.37 -10.91
CA ILE A 230 25.64 -20.45 -11.62
C ILE A 230 26.46 -19.67 -10.59
N LEU A 231 27.64 -19.20 -11.00
CA LEU A 231 28.52 -18.31 -10.21
C LEU A 231 27.73 -17.20 -9.49
N PRO A 232 27.89 -17.03 -8.17
CA PRO A 232 27.08 -16.13 -7.35
C PRO A 232 27.15 -14.65 -7.76
N ALA A 233 28.19 -14.27 -8.50
CA ALA A 233 28.44 -12.91 -8.99
C ALA A 233 27.40 -12.43 -10.02
N ARG A 234 26.75 -13.31 -10.78
CA ARG A 234 25.76 -12.94 -11.80
C ARG A 234 24.31 -12.93 -11.31
N TYR A 235 24.04 -13.37 -10.09
CA TYR A 235 22.68 -13.36 -9.56
C TYR A 235 22.18 -11.95 -9.31
N ARG A 236 20.95 -11.69 -9.74
CA ARG A 236 20.19 -10.46 -9.46
C ARG A 236 18.85 -10.85 -8.87
N VAL A 237 18.31 -10.00 -8.01
CA VAL A 237 16.93 -10.14 -7.49
C VAL A 237 15.96 -9.40 -8.39
N CYS A 238 14.88 -10.07 -8.80
CA CYS A 238 13.76 -9.42 -9.45
C CYS A 238 12.85 -8.78 -8.38
N LEU A 239 12.65 -7.46 -8.44
CA LEU A 239 11.77 -6.76 -7.50
C LEU A 239 10.27 -7.02 -7.72
N SER A 240 9.88 -7.68 -8.82
CA SER A 240 8.47 -7.93 -9.14
C SER A 240 7.98 -9.34 -8.81
N CYS A 241 8.87 -10.33 -8.85
CA CYS A 241 8.53 -11.73 -8.54
C CYS A 241 9.47 -12.37 -7.50
N HIS A 242 10.33 -11.56 -6.88
CA HIS A 242 11.34 -11.89 -5.87
C HIS A 242 12.25 -13.08 -6.21
N LEU A 243 12.37 -13.42 -7.50
CA LEU A 243 13.26 -14.50 -7.93
C LEU A 243 14.69 -13.98 -7.98
N THR A 244 15.59 -14.68 -7.28
CA THR A 244 17.03 -14.51 -7.45
C THR A 244 17.50 -15.41 -8.59
N SER A 245 17.93 -14.80 -9.70
CA SER A 245 18.38 -15.53 -10.90
C SER A 245 19.33 -14.68 -11.73
N SER A 246 20.07 -15.29 -12.63
CA SER A 246 20.75 -14.56 -13.70
C SER A 246 19.73 -14.06 -14.73
N PRO A 247 19.99 -12.92 -15.39
CA PRO A 247 19.17 -12.50 -16.52
C PRO A 247 19.22 -13.55 -17.63
N ASP A 248 18.10 -13.70 -18.34
CA ASP A 248 18.05 -14.47 -19.59
C ASP A 248 18.87 -13.77 -20.70
N ASN A 249 19.03 -14.40 -21.87
CA ASN A 249 19.78 -13.86 -23.02
C ASN A 249 19.30 -12.46 -23.44
N GLN A 250 18.03 -12.14 -23.21
CA GLN A 250 17.43 -10.83 -23.47
C GLN A 250 17.51 -9.84 -22.30
N GLY A 251 18.22 -10.16 -21.22
CA GLY A 251 18.29 -9.30 -20.03
C GLY A 251 17.02 -9.32 -19.15
N ARG A 252 16.13 -10.30 -19.34
CA ARG A 252 14.83 -10.41 -18.67
C ARG A 252 14.86 -11.40 -17.52
N CYS A 253 13.91 -11.26 -16.58
CA CYS A 253 13.71 -12.25 -15.55
C CYS A 253 13.11 -13.52 -16.18
N PRO A 254 13.69 -14.71 -15.96
CA PRO A 254 13.19 -15.95 -16.54
C PRO A 254 11.77 -16.32 -16.07
N ARG A 255 11.29 -15.77 -14.95
CA ARG A 255 9.98 -16.10 -14.37
C ARG A 255 8.87 -15.16 -14.84
N CYS A 256 9.06 -13.85 -14.64
CA CYS A 256 8.04 -12.83 -14.90
C CYS A 256 8.27 -12.03 -16.20
N HIS A 257 9.39 -12.23 -16.90
CA HIS A 257 9.80 -11.50 -18.12
C HIS A 257 10.03 -9.99 -17.97
N VAL A 258 9.92 -9.45 -16.75
CA VAL A 258 10.31 -8.06 -16.46
C VAL A 258 11.83 -7.91 -16.64
N PRO A 259 12.34 -6.80 -17.22
CA PRO A 259 13.77 -6.56 -17.38
C PRO A 259 14.52 -6.65 -16.05
N LEU A 260 15.49 -7.57 -15.95
CA LEU A 260 16.23 -7.87 -14.72
C LEU A 260 17.48 -6.99 -14.60
N ARG A 261 17.29 -5.83 -13.99
CA ARG A 261 18.32 -4.80 -13.80
C ARG A 261 18.89 -4.85 -12.38
N LEU A 262 20.17 -4.48 -12.24
CA LEU A 262 20.83 -4.41 -10.93
C LEU A 262 20.20 -3.33 -10.03
N ARG A 263 19.93 -2.15 -10.61
CA ARG A 263 19.24 -1.03 -9.95
C ARG A 263 18.13 -0.48 -10.83
N ARG A 264 17.09 0.08 -10.21
CA ARG A 264 15.97 0.70 -10.93
C ARG A 264 16.45 1.99 -11.61
N ARG A 265 16.20 2.12 -12.93
CA ARG A 265 16.59 3.32 -13.69
C ARG A 265 15.88 4.57 -13.18
N HIS A 266 16.64 5.66 -13.06
CA HIS A 266 16.14 6.98 -12.65
C HIS A 266 15.33 6.96 -11.34
N SER A 267 15.59 6.01 -10.43
CA SER A 267 14.83 5.88 -9.17
C SER A 267 14.90 7.17 -8.35
N LEU A 268 16.09 7.72 -8.13
CA LEU A 268 16.28 8.99 -7.40
C LEU A 268 15.59 10.16 -8.09
N GLN A 269 15.73 10.28 -9.42
CA GLN A 269 15.12 11.37 -10.18
C GLN A 269 13.59 11.32 -10.10
N LYS A 270 12.99 10.13 -10.21
CA LYS A 270 11.54 9.93 -10.07
C LYS A 270 11.04 10.28 -8.67
N SER A 271 11.75 9.82 -7.63
CA SER A 271 11.40 10.13 -6.24
C SER A 271 11.54 11.62 -5.93
N TRP A 272 12.59 12.30 -6.43
CA TRP A 272 12.75 13.75 -6.31
C TRP A 272 11.66 14.52 -7.02
N ALA A 273 11.36 14.18 -8.28
CA ALA A 273 10.31 14.85 -9.05
C ALA A 273 8.94 14.74 -8.37
N ALA A 274 8.59 13.55 -7.87
CA ALA A 274 7.34 13.33 -7.14
C ALA A 274 7.31 14.06 -5.78
N LEU A 275 8.42 14.08 -5.04
CA LEU A 275 8.52 14.82 -3.77
C LEU A 275 8.35 16.34 -3.98
N ILE A 276 9.08 16.92 -4.94
CA ILE A 276 9.00 18.36 -5.24
C ILE A 276 7.59 18.74 -5.68
N ALA A 277 6.99 17.96 -6.59
CA ALA A 277 5.60 18.17 -7.02
C ALA A 277 4.61 18.08 -5.84
N SER A 278 4.80 17.13 -4.92
CA SER A 278 3.99 17.02 -3.71
C SER A 278 4.13 18.22 -2.78
N VAL A 279 5.35 18.77 -2.62
CA VAL A 279 5.58 19.97 -1.79
C VAL A 279 4.88 21.17 -2.40
N ILE A 280 4.98 21.34 -3.74
CA ILE A 280 4.30 22.42 -4.45
C ILE A 280 2.77 22.33 -4.26
N PHE A 281 2.18 21.13 -4.29
CA PHE A 281 0.74 20.95 -4.06
C PHE A 281 0.32 21.05 -2.60
N LEU A 282 1.20 20.78 -1.64
CA LEU A 282 0.89 20.96 -0.22
C LEU A 282 0.66 22.42 0.16
N VAL A 283 1.31 23.38 -0.51
CA VAL A 283 1.11 24.82 -0.26
C VAL A 283 -0.33 25.26 -0.55
N PRO A 284 -0.87 25.14 -1.77
CA PRO A 284 -2.26 25.50 -2.04
C PRO A 284 -3.25 24.62 -1.28
N ALA A 285 -2.93 23.35 -1.00
CA ALA A 285 -3.79 22.46 -0.21
C ALA A 285 -4.05 22.97 1.22
N ASN A 286 -3.09 23.65 1.85
CA ASN A 286 -3.24 24.18 3.21
C ASN A 286 -3.75 25.63 3.25
N LEU A 287 -3.59 26.39 2.15
CA LEU A 287 -4.00 27.80 2.07
C LEU A 287 -5.41 27.98 1.51
N LEU A 288 -5.84 27.09 0.62
CA LEU A 288 -7.16 27.19 -0.01
C LEU A 288 -8.25 26.59 0.89
N PRO A 289 -9.51 27.03 0.72
CA PRO A 289 -10.61 26.44 1.46
C PRO A 289 -10.84 25.00 1.01
N ILE A 290 -11.07 24.13 1.99
CA ILE A 290 -11.37 22.72 1.80
C ILE A 290 -12.88 22.47 1.80
N SER A 291 -13.62 23.27 2.56
CA SER A 291 -15.08 23.24 2.58
C SER A 291 -15.64 24.66 2.49
N ILE A 292 -16.68 24.81 1.69
CA ILE A 292 -17.42 26.05 1.53
C ILE A 292 -18.87 25.75 1.93
N ILE A 293 -19.34 26.42 2.97
CA ILE A 293 -20.67 26.25 3.55
C ILE A 293 -21.47 27.53 3.31
N TYR A 294 -22.73 27.38 2.88
CA TYR A 294 -23.67 28.50 2.80
C TYR A 294 -24.64 28.42 3.97
N VAL A 295 -24.51 29.35 4.93
CA VAL A 295 -25.42 29.49 6.07
C VAL A 295 -26.13 30.84 5.94
N ASN A 296 -27.46 30.83 5.87
CA ASN A 296 -28.28 32.05 5.72
C ASN A 296 -27.86 32.97 4.56
N GLY A 297 -27.37 32.38 3.45
CA GLY A 297 -26.86 33.12 2.29
C GLY A 297 -25.44 33.69 2.43
N ALA A 298 -24.83 33.62 3.62
CA ALA A 298 -23.43 33.97 3.83
C ALA A 298 -22.53 32.78 3.49
N ARG A 299 -21.52 33.03 2.65
CA ARG A 299 -20.52 32.04 2.24
C ARG A 299 -19.40 32.00 3.27
N THR A 300 -19.35 30.95 4.08
CA THR A 300 -18.24 30.69 5.02
C THR A 300 -17.31 29.67 4.40
N GLU A 301 -16.01 29.99 4.39
CA GLU A 301 -14.97 29.15 3.82
C GLU A 301 -14.05 28.65 4.93
N ASP A 302 -13.87 27.34 5.01
CA ASP A 302 -13.00 26.72 5.98
C ASP A 302 -11.78 26.10 5.31
N THR A 303 -10.60 26.43 5.83
CA THR A 303 -9.35 25.72 5.53
C THR A 303 -9.23 24.50 6.45
N ILE A 304 -8.25 23.63 6.19
CA ILE A 304 -7.93 22.51 7.09
C ILE A 304 -7.67 23.03 8.51
N PHE A 305 -6.93 24.13 8.63
CA PHE A 305 -6.57 24.72 9.92
C PHE A 305 -7.78 25.34 10.64
N SER A 306 -8.61 26.13 9.94
CA SER A 306 -9.83 26.70 10.55
C SER A 306 -10.83 25.61 10.94
N GLY A 307 -10.95 24.56 10.13
CA GLY A 307 -11.79 23.39 10.45
C GLY A 307 -11.34 22.66 11.72
N ILE A 308 -10.03 22.51 11.94
CA ILE A 308 -9.49 21.92 13.18
C ILE A 308 -9.79 22.82 14.39
N LEU A 309 -9.61 24.14 14.25
CA LEU A 309 -9.87 25.09 15.33
C LEU A 309 -11.35 25.13 15.71
N SER A 310 -12.24 25.05 14.72
CA SER A 310 -13.68 24.95 14.93
C SER A 310 -14.07 23.68 15.69
N LEU A 311 -13.42 22.55 15.43
CA LEU A 311 -13.67 21.29 16.15
C LEU A 311 -13.08 21.29 17.57
N ALA A 312 -11.99 22.03 17.79
CA ALA A 312 -11.30 22.05 19.08
C ALA A 312 -12.14 22.68 20.20
N SER A 313 -13.09 23.55 19.86
CA SER A 313 -14.01 24.17 20.84
C SER A 313 -15.08 23.21 21.35
N GLY A 314 -15.46 22.21 20.56
CA GLY A 314 -16.48 21.22 20.91
C GLY A 314 -15.92 19.87 21.38
N ASN A 315 -14.92 19.33 20.68
CA ASN A 315 -14.40 17.98 20.91
C ASN A 315 -12.89 17.88 20.62
N ILE A 316 -12.08 18.23 21.62
CA ILE A 316 -10.60 18.22 21.55
C ILE A 316 -10.03 16.88 21.03
N PRO A 317 -10.47 15.69 21.51
CA PRO A 317 -9.99 14.41 20.97
C PRO A 317 -10.11 14.28 19.45
N VAL A 318 -11.19 14.75 18.86
CA VAL A 318 -11.45 14.63 17.41
C VAL A 318 -10.57 15.61 16.63
N ALA A 319 -10.46 16.84 17.13
CA ALA A 319 -9.57 17.85 16.57
C ALA A 319 -8.11 17.35 16.50
N ILE A 320 -7.65 16.65 17.55
CA ILE A 320 -6.30 16.03 17.57
C ILE A 320 -6.16 14.96 16.47
N VAL A 321 -7.15 14.07 16.31
CA VAL A 321 -7.11 13.02 15.29
C VAL A 321 -7.05 13.62 13.88
N VAL A 322 -7.89 14.63 13.60
CA VAL A 322 -7.90 15.32 12.30
C VAL A 322 -6.61 16.10 12.07
N PHE A 323 -6.08 16.79 13.09
CA PHE A 323 -4.79 17.49 13.00
C PHE A 323 -3.63 16.55 12.68
N ILE A 324 -3.55 15.41 13.38
CA ILE A 324 -2.51 14.41 13.14
C ILE A 324 -2.61 13.85 11.73
N ALA A 325 -3.82 13.49 11.29
CA ALA A 325 -4.01 12.89 9.99
C ALA A 325 -3.76 13.91 8.85
N SER A 326 -4.34 15.11 8.91
CA SER A 326 -4.34 16.07 7.80
C SER A 326 -3.09 16.92 7.69
N ILE A 327 -2.42 17.23 8.81
CA ILE A 327 -1.23 18.08 8.81
C ILE A 327 0.00 17.25 9.17
N LEU A 328 0.03 16.62 10.34
CA LEU A 328 1.26 15.98 10.83
C LEU A 328 1.74 14.84 9.93
N VAL A 329 0.84 13.97 9.45
CA VAL A 329 1.19 12.80 8.62
C VAL A 329 1.79 13.19 7.26
N PRO A 330 1.17 14.06 6.43
CA PRO A 330 1.75 14.49 5.15
C PRO A 330 3.09 15.21 5.32
N PHE A 331 3.20 16.13 6.29
CA PHE A 331 4.44 16.86 6.53
C PHE A 331 5.55 15.93 7.03
N THR A 332 5.25 15.00 7.94
CA THR A 332 6.23 14.00 8.40
C THR A 332 6.73 13.14 7.24
N LYS A 333 5.85 12.71 6.31
CA LYS A 333 6.26 11.99 5.11
C LYS A 333 7.23 12.79 4.24
N VAL A 334 6.93 14.06 4.00
CA VAL A 334 7.79 14.96 3.21
C VAL A 334 9.15 15.11 3.88
N ILE A 335 9.19 15.40 5.18
CA ILE A 335 10.44 15.57 5.95
C ILE A 335 11.30 14.29 5.91
N VAL A 336 10.69 13.13 6.19
CA VAL A 336 11.40 11.84 6.20
C VAL A 336 11.91 11.50 4.80
N LEU A 337 11.10 11.69 3.75
CA LEU A 337 11.51 11.38 2.39
C LEU A 337 12.60 12.33 1.89
N LEU A 338 12.49 13.62 2.20
CA LEU A 338 13.52 14.61 1.91
C LEU A 338 14.84 14.24 2.61
N GLY A 339 14.79 13.90 3.90
CA GLY A 339 15.96 13.46 4.66
C GLY A 339 16.62 12.21 4.08
N LEU A 340 15.83 11.21 3.65
CA LEU A 340 16.34 10.02 2.97
C LEU A 340 16.99 10.36 1.62
N LEU A 341 16.35 11.20 0.79
CA LEU A 341 16.88 11.58 -0.52
C LEU A 341 18.14 12.43 -0.42
N LEU A 342 18.17 13.41 0.49
CA LEU A 342 19.36 14.21 0.80
C LEU A 342 20.49 13.34 1.33
N SER A 343 20.19 12.38 2.22
CA SER A 343 21.18 11.44 2.74
C SER A 343 21.80 10.57 1.64
N ILE A 344 21.01 10.14 0.65
CA ILE A 344 21.53 9.38 -0.50
C ILE A 344 22.35 10.28 -1.44
N HIS A 345 21.93 11.54 -1.62
CA HIS A 345 22.60 12.50 -2.52
C HIS A 345 23.94 13.00 -1.95
N PHE A 346 23.95 13.49 -0.71
CA PHE A 346 25.12 14.02 -0.02
C PHE A 346 26.01 12.93 0.61
N ARG A 347 25.62 11.65 0.49
CA ARG A 347 26.35 10.50 1.05
C ARG A 347 26.70 10.68 2.54
N VAL A 348 25.77 11.27 3.28
CA VAL A 348 25.91 11.46 4.74
C VAL A 348 26.18 10.09 5.37
N THR A 349 26.88 10.02 6.50
CA THR A 349 27.20 8.76 7.22
C THR A 349 26.24 8.47 8.38
N LEU A 350 24.98 8.91 8.29
CA LEU A 350 23.94 8.48 9.23
C LEU A 350 23.83 6.96 9.21
N GLY A 351 23.67 6.31 10.37
CA GLY A 351 23.62 4.85 10.45
C GLY A 351 22.59 4.21 9.51
N ILE A 352 22.98 3.21 8.72
CA ILE A 352 22.11 2.57 7.72
C ILE A 352 20.82 1.98 8.32
N MET A 353 20.88 1.53 9.57
CA MET A 353 19.73 0.98 10.28
C MET A 353 18.67 2.04 10.59
N THR A 354 19.06 3.29 10.87
CA THR A 354 18.09 4.37 11.11
C THR A 354 17.37 4.73 9.81
N ARG A 355 18.09 4.79 8.68
CA ARG A 355 17.49 4.99 7.35
C ARG A 355 16.51 3.88 6.97
N MET A 356 16.89 2.63 7.22
CA MET A 356 16.01 1.49 6.97
C MET A 356 14.76 1.53 7.86
N ARG A 357 14.90 1.97 9.12
CA ARG A 357 13.75 2.17 10.02
C ARG A 357 12.85 3.31 9.55
N MET A 358 13.43 4.44 9.13
CA MET A 358 12.70 5.56 8.52
C MET A 358 11.95 5.13 7.27
N LEU A 359 12.59 4.33 6.39
CA LEU A 359 11.95 3.80 5.20
C LEU A 359 10.77 2.87 5.55
N ARG A 360 10.91 2.01 6.55
CA ARG A 360 9.79 1.15 6.99
C ARG A 360 8.66 1.96 7.60
N MET A 361 9.01 2.94 8.43
CA MET A 361 8.05 3.85 9.05
C MET A 361 7.27 4.62 7.98
N ILE A 362 7.94 5.21 6.98
CA ILE A 362 7.25 5.96 5.92
C ILE A 362 6.38 5.07 5.02
N THR A 363 6.80 3.83 4.74
CA THR A 363 5.95 2.87 4.00
C THR A 363 4.70 2.49 4.79
N TRP A 364 4.81 2.35 6.12
CA TRP A 364 3.67 2.06 6.97
C TRP A 364 2.72 3.27 7.10
N ILE A 365 3.25 4.48 7.32
CA ILE A 365 2.46 5.73 7.32
C ILE A 365 1.86 5.99 5.93
N GLY A 366 2.52 5.49 4.87
CA GLY A 366 2.11 5.46 3.46
C GLY A 366 0.60 5.37 3.26
N ARG A 367 0.04 4.24 3.69
CA ARG A 367 -1.38 3.90 3.53
C ARG A 367 -2.33 4.81 4.31
N TRP A 368 -1.95 5.26 5.51
CA TRP A 368 -2.81 6.04 6.40
C TRP A 368 -3.07 7.46 5.88
N SER A 369 -2.18 7.97 5.03
CA SER A 369 -2.29 9.31 4.46
C SER A 369 -3.51 9.53 3.56
N MET A 370 -4.23 8.48 3.18
CA MET A 370 -5.49 8.58 2.43
C MET A 370 -6.72 8.80 3.34
N LEU A 371 -6.55 8.70 4.66
CA LEU A 371 -7.63 8.87 5.64
C LEU A 371 -8.37 10.19 5.44
N ASP A 372 -7.65 11.31 5.31
CA ASP A 372 -8.29 12.62 5.21
C ASP A 372 -9.16 12.75 3.97
N LEU A 373 -8.69 12.22 2.84
CA LEU A 373 -9.45 12.23 1.59
C LEU A 373 -10.75 11.43 1.74
N PHE A 374 -10.73 10.32 2.49
CA PHE A 374 -11.95 9.59 2.84
C PHE A 374 -12.86 10.36 3.81
N VAL A 375 -12.31 10.99 4.86
CA VAL A 375 -13.09 11.81 5.80
C VAL A 375 -13.81 12.92 5.06
N ILE A 376 -13.11 13.66 4.21
CA ILE A 376 -13.66 14.78 3.46
C ILE A 376 -14.78 14.27 2.52
N ALA A 377 -14.50 13.22 1.75
CA ALA A 377 -15.48 12.59 0.86
C ALA A 377 -16.75 12.14 1.59
N LEU A 378 -16.60 11.54 2.77
CA LEU A 378 -17.71 11.10 3.61
C LEU A 378 -18.50 12.26 4.18
N THR A 379 -17.83 13.28 4.73
CA THR A 379 -18.51 14.47 5.27
C THR A 379 -19.32 15.19 4.20
N MET A 380 -18.82 15.26 2.97
CA MET A 380 -19.54 15.85 1.85
C MET A 380 -20.81 15.06 1.50
N SER A 381 -20.70 13.74 1.44
CA SER A 381 -21.85 12.86 1.18
C SER A 381 -22.92 12.94 2.27
N LEU A 382 -22.51 13.16 3.52
CA LEU A 382 -23.39 13.16 4.68
C LEU A 382 -24.11 14.50 4.87
N VAL A 383 -23.47 15.61 4.49
CA VAL A 383 -23.94 16.97 4.83
C VAL A 383 -24.65 17.64 3.65
N ASN A 384 -24.26 17.37 2.41
CA ASN A 384 -24.86 18.08 1.28
C ASN A 384 -26.19 17.42 0.87
N ARG A 385 -27.31 18.15 0.99
CA ARG A 385 -28.55 17.89 0.24
C ARG A 385 -29.27 19.22 -0.01
N ASP A 386 -29.77 19.37 -1.23
CA ASP A 386 -30.20 20.58 -1.96
C ASP A 386 -31.15 21.60 -1.27
N GLN A 387 -31.50 21.47 0.02
CA GLN A 387 -32.54 22.30 0.64
C GLN A 387 -32.20 22.93 2.01
N LEU A 388 -31.09 22.59 2.68
CA LEU A 388 -30.83 23.11 4.05
C LEU A 388 -29.38 23.55 4.32
N LEU A 389 -28.38 22.79 3.84
CA LEU A 389 -26.95 23.11 4.02
C LEU A 389 -26.20 22.76 2.73
N ALA A 390 -25.85 23.78 1.93
CA ALA A 390 -25.02 23.58 0.75
C ALA A 390 -23.55 23.48 1.18
N PHE A 391 -23.07 22.25 1.34
CA PHE A 391 -21.66 21.95 1.61
C PHE A 391 -20.96 21.59 0.31
N THR A 392 -20.09 22.47 -0.17
CA THR A 392 -19.35 22.26 -1.42
C THR A 392 -17.86 22.06 -1.14
N MET A 393 -17.24 21.23 -1.97
CA MET A 393 -15.81 20.95 -1.88
C MET A 393 -15.01 22.10 -2.45
N GLY A 394 -14.15 22.69 -1.62
CA GLY A 394 -13.23 23.71 -2.06
C GLY A 394 -12.08 23.13 -2.89
N PRO A 395 -11.33 23.99 -3.62
CA PRO A 395 -10.25 23.57 -4.51
C PRO A 395 -9.08 22.88 -3.80
N ALA A 396 -8.93 23.05 -2.48
CA ALA A 396 -7.87 22.42 -1.69
C ALA A 396 -7.86 20.89 -1.78
N ALA A 397 -9.05 20.27 -1.90
CA ALA A 397 -9.17 18.80 -1.90
C ALA A 397 -8.40 18.14 -3.06
N PHE A 398 -8.40 18.75 -4.24
CA PHE A 398 -7.64 18.26 -5.39
C PHE A 398 -6.13 18.30 -5.13
N TYR A 399 -5.62 19.44 -4.68
CA TYR A 399 -4.19 19.62 -4.39
C TYR A 399 -3.72 18.68 -3.27
N PHE A 400 -4.55 18.54 -2.22
CA PHE A 400 -4.26 17.62 -1.12
C PHE A 400 -4.19 16.16 -1.61
N GLY A 401 -5.18 15.71 -2.37
CA GLY A 401 -5.20 14.35 -2.92
C GLY A 401 -4.03 14.07 -3.85
N ALA A 402 -3.71 15.02 -4.74
CA ALA A 402 -2.58 14.91 -5.64
C ALA A 402 -1.24 14.82 -4.88
N ALA A 403 -1.05 15.65 -3.84
CA ALA A 403 0.13 15.59 -2.99
C ALA A 403 0.27 14.22 -2.31
N VAL A 404 -0.82 13.69 -1.72
CA VAL A 404 -0.82 12.38 -1.06
C VAL A 404 -0.41 11.26 -2.02
N ILE A 405 -1.01 11.18 -3.21
CA ILE A 405 -0.64 10.17 -4.22
C ILE A 405 0.83 10.31 -4.62
N LEU A 406 1.30 11.54 -4.86
CA LEU A 406 2.70 11.78 -5.24
C LEU A 406 3.67 11.33 -4.14
N THR A 407 3.35 11.54 -2.86
CA THR A 407 4.20 11.01 -1.76
C THR A 407 4.24 9.49 -1.73
N ILE A 408 3.11 8.81 -2.00
CA ILE A 408 3.05 7.33 -2.07
C ILE A 408 3.92 6.84 -3.23
N LEU A 409 3.76 7.43 -4.42
CA LEU A 409 4.57 7.09 -5.60
C LEU A 409 6.06 7.38 -5.39
N ALA A 410 6.41 8.48 -4.70
CA ALA A 410 7.79 8.84 -4.44
C ALA A 410 8.51 7.78 -3.58
N VAL A 411 7.82 7.22 -2.58
CA VAL A 411 8.31 6.11 -1.76
C VAL A 411 8.37 4.81 -2.57
N GLU A 412 7.33 4.47 -3.34
CA GLU A 412 7.32 3.27 -4.19
C GLU A 412 8.41 3.27 -5.27
N TRP A 413 8.81 4.44 -5.75
CA TRP A 413 9.85 4.59 -6.77
C TRP A 413 11.27 4.56 -6.21
N LEU A 414 11.44 4.78 -4.90
CA LEU A 414 12.73 4.79 -4.23
C LEU A 414 13.28 3.36 -4.07
N ASP A 415 14.40 3.06 -4.72
CA ASP A 415 15.09 1.77 -4.59
C ASP A 415 15.93 1.77 -3.31
N SER A 416 15.49 1.02 -2.30
CA SER A 416 16.14 0.98 -0.98
C SER A 416 17.59 0.51 -1.02
N ARG A 417 17.98 -0.24 -2.05
CA ARG A 417 19.34 -0.78 -2.22
C ARG A 417 20.37 0.33 -2.46
N LEU A 418 19.94 1.48 -2.99
CA LEU A 418 20.82 2.65 -3.18
C LEU A 418 21.38 3.18 -1.86
N MET A 419 20.65 3.03 -0.76
CA MET A 419 21.15 3.42 0.56
C MET A 419 22.35 2.59 1.02
N TRP A 420 22.42 1.32 0.58
CA TRP A 420 23.48 0.37 0.94
C TRP A 420 24.69 0.45 0.02
N ASP A 421 24.51 0.86 -1.24
CA ASP A 421 25.63 1.03 -2.18
C ASP A 421 26.58 2.17 -1.78
N ASN A 422 26.03 3.23 -1.17
CA ASN A 422 26.83 4.34 -0.67
C ASN A 422 27.70 3.94 0.52
N ASP A 423 27.21 3.01 1.34
CA ASP A 423 27.88 2.51 2.54
C ASP A 423 28.99 1.51 2.20
N ALA A 424 28.77 0.65 1.19
CA ALA A 424 29.73 -0.39 0.79
C ALA A 424 30.94 0.10 -0.03
N ARG A 425 30.99 1.39 -0.37
CA ARG A 425 32.12 2.02 -1.10
C ARG A 425 33.08 2.77 -0.17
N GLN A 426 32.74 2.87 1.11
CA GLN A 426 33.60 3.32 2.20
C GLN A 426 34.17 2.09 2.89
#